data_AF-A0A4S2FBQ9-F1
#
_entry.id   AF-A0A4S2FBQ9-F1
#
_cell.length_a   1.000
_cell.length_b   1.000
_cell.length_c   1.000
_cell.angle_alpha   90.00
_cell.angle_beta   90.00
_cell.angle_gamma   90.00
#
_symmetry.space_group_name_H-M   'P 1'
#
loop_
_entity.id
_entity.type
_entity.pdbx_description
1 polymer ?
#
loop_
_entity_poly.entity_id
_entity_poly.type
_entity_poly.pdbx_seq_one_letter_code
_entity_poly.pdbx_strand_id
1 'polypeptide(L)'
;MKRTKKGILIVGILALAAGLVVVLSQKGKEDGTDAYDFWKETYEAVARKTKGASRYEETPWKVGAQDRKQAVEADYPDFFIGYMEDENGRQTETTLSMQHDGSSQEKKIELIYEVKEFAEENLKAEKEFKIESSDYLAKQFDTSYSVYEYLNGVFDRSETQEGYLHFNGNDVDYIELPLMKEAMEHFDKLTGKIEEEFGVAYDQTHFIDLPALCEDIAFSEEIPEEIQTLDYFSDVHYNARGYGIVTFLKVEDDFQTATYGTYDVTRQGYGFNYTMNLIPRAMENGFDLDTVSDIEKEMVYFDGGTAYIYPADWKDEEILADVRTGAENAVSVLSTQNKNYEDYETMVNG
;
A
#
# COMPACT_ATOMS: atom_id res chain seq x y z
N MET A 1 44.49 47.35 -72.86
CA MET A 1 44.93 46.60 -71.67
C MET A 1 43.89 45.53 -71.34
N LYS A 2 44.31 44.27 -71.33
CA LYS A 2 43.79 43.09 -70.59
C LYS A 2 42.26 42.91 -70.35
N ARG A 3 41.77 41.79 -70.92
CA ARG A 3 41.05 40.65 -70.29
C ARG A 3 39.53 40.72 -70.00
N THR A 4 38.77 40.01 -70.86
CA THR A 4 37.88 38.84 -70.61
C THR A 4 36.83 38.79 -69.47
N LYS A 5 35.58 38.47 -69.87
CA LYS A 5 34.59 37.43 -69.39
C LYS A 5 33.17 38.04 -69.31
N LYS A 6 32.18 37.63 -70.13
CA LYS A 6 31.34 36.40 -70.14
C LYS A 6 30.68 36.05 -68.79
N GLY A 7 29.38 36.35 -68.70
CA GLY A 7 28.29 35.42 -68.34
C GLY A 7 27.94 35.21 -66.87
N ILE A 8 26.68 34.77 -66.67
CA ILE A 8 26.05 34.18 -65.46
C ILE A 8 25.45 35.25 -64.52
N LEU A 9 24.21 35.19 -64.04
CA LEU A 9 23.03 34.33 -64.24
C LEU A 9 21.92 34.99 -63.39
N ILE A 10 20.67 34.75 -63.78
CA ILE A 10 19.47 35.01 -62.99
C ILE A 10 19.62 34.38 -61.59
N VAL A 11 19.97 35.17 -60.59
CA VAL A 11 19.91 34.82 -59.16
C VAL A 11 19.52 36.10 -58.42
N GLY A 12 18.22 36.37 -58.35
CA GLY A 12 17.74 37.58 -57.67
C GLY A 12 16.28 37.53 -57.22
N ILE A 13 15.48 36.58 -57.71
CA ILE A 13 14.05 36.49 -57.38
C ILE A 13 13.70 35.19 -56.63
N LEU A 14 14.61 34.22 -56.55
CA LEU A 14 14.45 33.03 -55.68
C LEU A 14 14.80 33.29 -54.20
N ALA A 15 15.56 34.35 -53.90
CA ALA A 15 15.94 34.67 -52.51
C ALA A 15 14.83 35.38 -51.71
N LEU A 16 13.86 36.02 -52.38
CA LEU A 16 12.73 36.66 -51.71
C LEU A 16 11.51 35.74 -51.53
N ALA A 17 11.42 34.66 -52.31
CA ALA A 17 10.46 33.58 -52.07
C ALA A 17 10.97 32.54 -51.05
N ALA A 18 12.30 32.34 -50.95
CA ALA A 18 12.90 31.52 -49.90
C ALA A 18 12.96 32.26 -48.54
N GLY A 19 13.02 33.59 -48.54
CA GLY A 19 13.05 34.42 -47.33
C GLY A 19 11.69 34.63 -46.65
N LEU A 20 10.58 34.31 -47.33
CA LEU A 20 9.21 34.45 -46.77
C LEU A 20 8.57 33.12 -46.34
N VAL A 21 9.22 31.98 -46.59
CA VAL A 21 8.79 30.66 -46.07
C VAL A 21 9.44 30.36 -44.71
N VAL A 22 10.44 31.13 -44.27
CA VAL A 22 11.11 30.95 -42.96
C VAL A 22 10.43 31.73 -41.82
N VAL A 23 9.38 32.52 -42.09
CA VAL A 23 8.72 33.37 -41.07
C VAL A 23 7.26 32.95 -40.78
N LEU A 24 6.74 31.88 -41.40
CA LEU A 24 5.40 31.34 -41.10
C LEU A 24 5.42 29.82 -41.00
N SER A 25 6.21 29.32 -40.05
CA SER A 25 5.99 28.04 -39.36
C SER A 25 6.62 28.11 -37.97
N GLN A 26 6.19 29.09 -37.18
CA GLN A 26 6.19 29.01 -35.72
C GLN A 26 4.82 28.50 -35.23
N LYS A 27 4.29 27.47 -35.89
CA LYS A 27 3.52 26.45 -35.18
C LYS A 27 4.57 25.51 -34.63
N GLY A 28 4.58 25.34 -33.31
CA GLY A 28 5.58 24.56 -32.59
C GLY A 28 5.97 23.32 -33.37
N LYS A 29 7.26 23.23 -33.72
CA LYS A 29 7.88 21.92 -33.72
C LYS A 29 7.88 21.52 -32.26
N GLU A 30 6.90 20.71 -31.87
CA GLU A 30 7.14 19.74 -30.81
C GLU A 30 8.42 19.03 -31.22
N ASP A 31 9.49 19.22 -30.45
CA ASP A 31 10.60 18.28 -30.52
C ASP A 31 9.99 16.90 -30.28
N GLY A 32 10.20 15.99 -31.23
CA GLY A 32 9.67 14.63 -31.21
C GLY A 32 10.42 13.75 -30.18
N THR A 33 10.52 14.23 -28.95
CA THR A 33 11.01 13.49 -27.79
C THR A 33 9.83 12.73 -27.19
N ASP A 34 9.89 11.41 -27.24
CA ASP A 34 8.96 10.50 -26.61
C ASP A 34 9.14 10.59 -25.09
N ALA A 35 8.11 11.08 -24.40
CA ALA A 35 8.15 11.31 -22.96
C ALA A 35 8.14 10.01 -22.13
N TYR A 36 7.92 8.86 -22.78
CA TYR A 36 8.00 7.53 -22.18
C TYR A 36 9.06 6.67 -22.89
N ASP A 37 10.10 7.29 -23.46
CA ASP A 37 11.20 6.58 -24.12
C ASP A 37 11.89 5.57 -23.20
N PHE A 38 12.00 5.86 -21.90
CA PHE A 38 12.52 4.95 -20.88
C PHE A 38 11.76 3.62 -20.87
N TRP A 39 10.44 3.67 -21.07
CA TRP A 39 9.60 2.48 -21.10
C TRP A 39 9.95 1.58 -22.27
N LYS A 40 10.02 2.18 -23.46
CA LYS A 40 10.34 1.48 -24.69
C LYS A 40 11.73 0.87 -24.63
N GLU A 41 12.73 1.63 -24.16
CA GLU A 41 14.10 1.15 -23.98
C GLU A 41 14.15 -0.02 -22.98
N THR A 42 13.45 0.09 -21.85
CA THR A 42 13.36 -1.00 -20.85
C THR A 42 12.74 -2.24 -21.45
N TYR A 43 11.56 -2.12 -22.08
CA TYR A 43 10.88 -3.24 -22.71
C TYR A 43 11.77 -3.92 -23.77
N GLU A 44 12.41 -3.16 -24.64
CA GLU A 44 13.26 -3.70 -25.70
C GLU A 44 14.53 -4.36 -25.15
N ALA A 45 15.17 -3.76 -24.14
CA ALA A 45 16.33 -4.34 -23.47
C ALA A 45 15.99 -5.68 -22.82
N VAL A 46 14.88 -5.73 -22.08
CA VAL A 46 14.42 -6.95 -21.42
C VAL A 46 13.99 -7.99 -22.44
N ALA A 47 13.21 -7.64 -23.46
CA ALA A 47 12.82 -8.56 -24.53
C ALA A 47 14.03 -9.13 -25.29
N ARG A 48 15.10 -8.34 -25.50
CA ARG A 48 16.35 -8.86 -26.08
C ARG A 48 16.99 -9.92 -25.18
N LYS A 49 17.06 -9.67 -23.87
CA LYS A 49 17.70 -10.58 -22.91
C LYS A 49 16.88 -11.84 -22.66
N THR A 50 15.56 -11.73 -22.56
CA THR A 50 14.62 -12.85 -22.38
C THR A 50 14.25 -13.54 -23.68
N LYS A 51 14.84 -13.14 -24.82
CA LYS A 51 14.56 -13.67 -26.17
C LYS A 51 13.09 -13.56 -26.57
N GLY A 52 12.42 -12.50 -26.13
CA GLY A 52 11.01 -12.20 -26.41
C GLY A 52 10.02 -13.05 -25.63
N ALA A 53 10.43 -13.66 -24.52
CA ALA A 53 9.51 -14.36 -23.63
C ALA A 53 8.53 -13.35 -23.00
N SER A 54 7.23 -13.64 -23.10
CA SER A 54 6.18 -12.80 -22.49
C SER A 54 6.14 -12.91 -20.96
N ARG A 55 6.78 -13.95 -20.40
CA ARG A 55 6.98 -14.13 -18.97
C ARG A 55 8.37 -14.70 -18.75
N TYR A 56 9.12 -14.12 -17.83
CA TYR A 56 10.44 -14.57 -17.44
C TYR A 56 10.53 -14.54 -15.92
N GLU A 57 10.66 -15.73 -15.32
CA GLU A 57 10.74 -15.92 -13.87
C GLU A 57 11.98 -16.73 -13.57
N GLU A 58 13.04 -16.03 -13.21
CA GLU A 58 14.32 -16.62 -12.79
C GLU A 58 14.82 -15.77 -11.63
N THR A 59 14.71 -16.31 -10.41
CA THR A 59 15.14 -15.61 -9.19
C THR A 59 16.53 -15.02 -9.39
N PRO A 60 16.71 -13.71 -9.15
CA PRO A 60 15.80 -12.79 -8.43
C PRO A 60 14.74 -12.08 -9.30
N TRP A 61 14.72 -12.27 -10.62
CA TRP A 61 13.89 -11.50 -11.55
C TRP A 61 12.52 -12.12 -11.82
N LYS A 62 11.52 -11.24 -11.91
CA LYS A 62 10.15 -11.56 -12.33
C LYS A 62 9.69 -10.53 -13.35
N VAL A 63 9.49 -10.96 -14.58
CA VAL A 63 9.18 -10.07 -15.71
C VAL A 63 7.92 -10.55 -16.41
N GLY A 64 7.02 -9.61 -16.70
CA GLY A 64 5.90 -9.82 -17.61
C GLY A 64 5.91 -8.79 -18.73
N ALA A 65 5.66 -9.24 -19.95
CA ALA A 65 5.66 -8.39 -21.14
C ALA A 65 4.46 -8.76 -22.04
N GLN A 66 3.62 -7.77 -22.34
CA GLN A 66 2.53 -7.90 -23.30
C GLN A 66 3.09 -8.01 -24.73
N ASP A 67 2.47 -8.86 -25.56
CA ASP A 67 2.79 -8.91 -26.99
C ASP A 67 2.35 -7.61 -27.66
N ARG A 68 3.27 -6.91 -28.32
CA ARG A 68 3.00 -5.67 -29.08
C ARG A 68 1.86 -5.80 -30.09
N LYS A 69 1.58 -7.00 -30.61
CA LYS A 69 0.46 -7.25 -31.53
C LYS A 69 -0.91 -7.19 -30.85
N GLN A 70 -0.93 -7.37 -29.54
CA GLN A 70 -2.13 -7.40 -28.71
C GLN A 70 -2.23 -6.17 -27.80
N ALA A 71 -1.17 -5.35 -27.74
CA ALA A 71 -1.13 -4.12 -26.97
C ALA A 71 -2.09 -3.06 -27.50
N VAL A 72 -2.67 -2.29 -26.58
CA VAL A 72 -3.47 -1.10 -26.89
C VAL A 72 -2.60 -0.09 -27.65
N GLU A 73 -1.35 0.08 -27.20
CA GLU A 73 -0.33 0.87 -27.87
C GLU A 73 0.93 0.02 -28.13
N ALA A 74 1.18 -0.34 -29.40
CA ALA A 74 2.29 -1.23 -29.76
C ALA A 74 3.70 -0.68 -29.48
N ASP A 75 3.83 0.65 -29.36
CA ASP A 75 5.08 1.31 -28.98
C ASP A 75 5.28 1.33 -27.46
N TYR A 76 4.22 1.17 -26.67
CA TYR A 76 4.22 1.14 -25.20
C TYR A 76 3.36 0.00 -24.66
N PRO A 77 3.72 -1.26 -24.96
CA PRO A 77 2.99 -2.42 -24.45
C PRO A 77 3.04 -2.47 -22.92
N ASP A 78 2.03 -3.07 -22.28
CA ASP A 78 2.03 -3.29 -20.84
C ASP A 78 3.22 -4.19 -20.45
N PHE A 79 3.87 -3.88 -19.33
CA PHE A 79 5.00 -4.62 -18.84
C PHE A 79 5.17 -4.42 -17.33
N PHE A 80 5.90 -5.33 -16.72
CA PHE A 80 6.42 -5.13 -15.37
C PHE A 80 7.75 -5.86 -15.24
N ILE A 81 8.58 -5.31 -14.37
CA ILE A 81 9.86 -5.90 -13.96
C ILE A 81 9.98 -5.79 -12.46
N GLY A 82 10.07 -6.94 -11.81
CA GLY A 82 10.23 -7.12 -10.39
C GLY A 82 11.57 -7.75 -10.04
N TYR A 83 12.11 -7.36 -8.89
CA TYR A 83 13.32 -7.94 -8.30
C TYR A 83 13.03 -8.39 -6.87
N MET A 84 13.28 -9.66 -6.58
CA MET A 84 13.05 -10.28 -5.28
C MET A 84 14.35 -10.49 -4.51
N GLU A 85 14.36 -10.16 -3.22
CA GLU A 85 15.50 -10.32 -2.31
C GLU A 85 15.04 -10.89 -0.96
N ASP A 86 15.93 -11.64 -0.31
CA ASP A 86 15.78 -12.01 1.10
C ASP A 86 16.64 -11.06 1.95
N GLU A 87 16.01 -10.30 2.85
CA GLU A 87 16.66 -9.29 3.68
C GLU A 87 16.28 -9.46 5.16
N ASN A 88 17.27 -9.75 6.01
CA ASN A 88 17.09 -9.86 7.47
C ASN A 88 15.96 -10.79 7.92
N GLY A 89 15.74 -11.90 7.20
CA GLY A 89 14.65 -12.85 7.51
C GLY A 89 13.28 -12.44 6.97
N ARG A 90 13.23 -11.40 6.13
CA ARG A 90 12.06 -10.97 5.35
C ARG A 90 12.32 -11.26 3.88
N GLN A 91 11.26 -11.40 3.09
CA GLN A 91 11.34 -11.41 1.63
C GLN A 91 10.79 -10.08 1.11
N THR A 92 11.52 -9.43 0.20
CA THR A 92 11.11 -8.16 -0.40
C THR A 92 10.98 -8.31 -1.91
N GLU A 93 9.96 -7.72 -2.52
CA GLU A 93 9.81 -7.60 -3.98
C GLU A 93 9.67 -6.13 -4.35
N THR A 94 10.48 -5.64 -5.28
CA THR A 94 10.35 -4.28 -5.81
C THR A 94 10.03 -4.34 -7.29
N THR A 95 8.94 -3.70 -7.71
CA THR A 95 8.42 -3.78 -9.08
C THR A 95 8.24 -2.40 -9.69
N LEU A 96 8.70 -2.25 -10.93
CA LEU A 96 8.35 -1.16 -11.82
C LEU A 96 7.40 -1.70 -12.89
N SER A 97 6.26 -1.04 -13.10
CA SER A 97 5.33 -1.39 -14.16
C SER A 97 4.73 -0.16 -14.84
N MET A 98 4.26 -0.37 -16.07
CA MET A 98 3.40 0.57 -16.77
C MET A 98 2.33 -0.25 -17.47
N GLN A 99 1.08 0.12 -17.17
CA GLN A 99 -0.10 -0.61 -17.59
C GLN A 99 -1.16 0.39 -18.05
N HIS A 100 -1.99 0.01 -19.01
CA HIS A 100 -3.20 0.77 -19.32
C HIS A 100 -4.27 0.46 -18.28
N ASP A 101 -4.87 1.49 -17.68
CA ASP A 101 -6.03 1.32 -16.82
C ASP A 101 -7.19 0.73 -17.63
N GLY A 102 -7.74 -0.39 -17.14
CA GLY A 102 -8.85 -1.09 -17.78
C GLY A 102 -10.12 -0.25 -17.94
N SER A 103 -10.28 0.83 -17.15
CA SER A 103 -11.47 1.68 -17.17
C SER A 103 -11.33 2.94 -18.05
N SER A 104 -10.18 3.63 -17.97
CA SER A 104 -9.92 4.87 -18.71
C SER A 104 -9.09 4.69 -19.99
N GLN A 105 -8.39 3.56 -20.12
CA GLN A 105 -7.33 3.31 -21.12
C GLN A 105 -6.17 4.32 -21.02
N GLU A 106 -6.08 5.09 -19.94
CA GLU A 106 -4.93 5.94 -19.66
C GLU A 106 -3.77 5.08 -19.16
N LYS A 107 -2.54 5.50 -19.49
CA LYS A 107 -1.34 4.83 -18.99
C LYS A 107 -1.13 5.19 -17.54
N LYS A 108 -0.77 4.19 -16.76
CA LYS A 108 -0.43 4.32 -15.36
C LYS A 108 0.92 3.69 -15.13
N ILE A 109 1.84 4.47 -14.58
CA ILE A 109 3.14 3.97 -14.09
C ILE A 109 2.98 3.64 -12.62
N GLU A 110 3.45 2.47 -12.22
CA GLU A 110 3.38 2.01 -10.83
C GLU A 110 4.75 1.52 -10.38
N LEU A 111 5.15 1.96 -9.20
CA LEU A 111 6.31 1.48 -8.45
C LEU A 111 5.78 0.87 -7.15
N ILE A 112 6.06 -0.41 -6.94
CA ILE A 112 5.52 -1.19 -5.82
C ILE A 112 6.68 -1.80 -5.05
N TYR A 113 6.67 -1.62 -3.74
CA TYR A 113 7.58 -2.26 -2.80
C TYR A 113 6.78 -3.15 -1.85
N GLU A 114 6.97 -4.46 -1.93
CA GLU A 114 6.32 -5.46 -1.10
C GLU A 114 7.32 -6.07 -0.12
N VAL A 115 6.88 -6.30 1.11
CA VAL A 115 7.63 -6.98 2.17
C VAL A 115 6.78 -8.08 2.77
N LYS A 116 7.31 -9.30 2.80
CA LYS A 116 6.74 -10.45 3.51
C LYS A 116 7.59 -10.74 4.74
N GLU A 117 6.98 -10.63 5.91
CA GLU A 117 7.58 -10.94 7.19
C GLU A 117 7.11 -12.29 7.69
N PHE A 118 8.03 -13.10 8.21
CA PHE A 118 7.75 -14.45 8.66
C PHE A 118 8.10 -14.59 10.15
N ALA A 119 7.26 -15.31 10.88
CA ALA A 119 7.53 -15.81 12.22
C ALA A 119 7.71 -17.33 12.12
N GLU A 120 8.94 -17.80 12.29
CA GLU A 120 9.34 -19.19 12.02
C GLU A 120 9.02 -19.61 10.58
N GLU A 121 8.09 -20.55 10.37
CA GLU A 121 7.61 -21.01 9.06
C GLU A 121 6.29 -20.35 8.64
N ASN A 122 5.68 -19.54 9.51
CA ASN A 122 4.38 -18.91 9.25
C ASN A 122 4.56 -17.47 8.78
N LEU A 123 3.80 -17.08 7.76
CA LEU A 123 3.68 -15.69 7.35
C LEU A 123 3.06 -14.89 8.50
N LYS A 124 3.68 -13.76 8.84
CA LYS A 124 3.26 -12.83 9.89
C LYS A 124 2.59 -11.61 9.30
N ALA A 125 3.20 -11.00 8.28
CA ALA A 125 2.66 -9.82 7.63
C ALA A 125 3.07 -9.74 6.16
N GLU A 126 2.17 -9.21 5.33
CA GLU A 126 2.49 -8.66 4.01
C GLU A 126 2.30 -7.15 4.08
N LYS A 127 3.33 -6.39 3.74
CA LYS A 127 3.31 -4.93 3.70
C LYS A 127 3.56 -4.51 2.26
N GLU A 128 2.79 -3.56 1.78
CA GLU A 128 2.91 -3.02 0.43
C GLU A 128 2.97 -1.50 0.52
N PHE A 129 4.00 -0.91 -0.08
CA PHE A 129 4.05 0.51 -0.37
C PHE A 129 4.01 0.71 -1.88
N LYS A 130 3.04 1.49 -2.35
CA LYS A 130 2.78 1.72 -3.76
C LYS A 130 2.83 3.20 -4.08
N ILE A 131 3.48 3.53 -5.20
CA ILE A 131 3.43 4.83 -5.85
C ILE A 131 2.86 4.63 -7.24
N GLU A 132 1.88 5.45 -7.62
CA GLU A 132 1.28 5.40 -8.94
C GLU A 132 1.08 6.79 -9.54
N SER A 133 1.11 6.87 -10.86
CA SER A 133 0.83 8.11 -11.58
C SER A 133 0.24 7.86 -12.96
N SER A 134 -0.84 8.56 -13.27
CA SER A 134 -1.40 8.69 -14.63
C SER A 134 -0.85 9.90 -15.39
N ASP A 135 -0.17 10.83 -14.70
CA ASP A 135 0.54 11.97 -15.29
C ASP A 135 1.96 12.06 -14.73
N TYR A 136 2.76 11.04 -15.08
CA TYR A 136 4.13 10.86 -14.57
C TYR A 136 4.99 12.10 -14.81
N LEU A 137 4.83 12.74 -15.97
CA LEU A 137 5.58 13.93 -16.37
C LEU A 137 5.24 15.17 -15.54
N ALA A 138 4.00 15.28 -15.06
CA ALA A 138 3.61 16.30 -14.11
C ALA A 138 4.19 16.07 -12.71
N LYS A 139 4.87 14.94 -12.48
CA LYS A 139 5.46 14.55 -11.19
C LYS A 139 4.41 14.57 -10.08
N GLN A 140 3.22 14.07 -10.41
CA GLN A 140 2.10 13.91 -9.48
C GLN A 140 1.88 12.44 -9.23
N PHE A 141 2.01 12.02 -7.98
CA PHE A 141 1.96 10.62 -7.59
C PHE A 141 0.96 10.41 -6.46
N ASP A 142 0.05 9.45 -6.64
CA ASP A 142 -0.75 8.91 -5.56
C ASP A 142 0.05 7.81 -4.86
N THR A 143 -0.02 7.75 -3.53
CA THR A 143 0.72 6.76 -2.75
C THR A 143 -0.22 6.01 -1.83
N SER A 144 0.03 4.73 -1.62
CA SER A 144 -0.70 3.94 -0.62
C SER A 144 0.24 3.02 0.14
N TYR A 145 -0.05 2.87 1.43
CA TYR A 145 0.57 1.85 2.27
C TYR A 145 -0.51 0.88 2.73
N SER A 146 -0.30 -0.41 2.54
CA SER A 146 -1.18 -1.45 3.05
C SER A 146 -0.40 -2.44 3.89
N VAL A 147 -0.99 -2.91 4.98
CA VAL A 147 -0.49 -4.03 5.77
C VAL A 147 -1.59 -5.07 5.90
N TYR A 148 -1.23 -6.33 5.69
CA TYR A 148 -2.06 -7.50 5.89
C TYR A 148 -1.37 -8.36 6.94
N GLU A 149 -2.00 -8.51 8.10
CA GLU A 149 -1.45 -9.28 9.20
C GLU A 149 -2.07 -10.68 9.24
N TYR A 150 -1.22 -11.65 9.60
CA TYR A 150 -1.54 -13.06 9.61
C TYR A 150 -1.22 -13.65 10.97
N LEU A 151 -2.16 -14.43 11.49
CA LEU A 151 -2.01 -15.16 12.73
C LEU A 151 -1.97 -16.65 12.41
N ASN A 152 -0.82 -17.28 12.67
CA ASN A 152 -0.53 -18.68 12.30
C ASN A 152 -0.77 -18.99 10.80
N GLY A 153 -0.43 -18.04 9.92
CA GLY A 153 -0.60 -18.18 8.47
C GLY A 153 -2.04 -17.98 7.95
N VAL A 154 -2.98 -17.57 8.82
CA VAL A 154 -4.35 -17.21 8.45
C VAL A 154 -4.50 -15.69 8.50
N PHE A 155 -5.17 -15.11 7.52
CA PHE A 155 -5.46 -13.67 7.48
C PHE A 155 -6.24 -13.24 8.74
N ASP A 156 -5.75 -12.22 9.43
CA ASP A 156 -6.38 -11.63 10.62
C ASP A 156 -7.02 -10.29 10.30
N ARG A 157 -6.20 -9.30 9.92
CA ARG A 157 -6.64 -7.93 9.61
C ARG A 157 -5.82 -7.27 8.52
N SER A 158 -6.37 -6.17 7.99
CA SER A 158 -5.65 -5.30 7.08
C SER A 158 -5.92 -3.84 7.39
N GLU A 159 -4.93 -2.99 7.17
CA GLU A 159 -5.04 -1.54 7.20
C GLU A 159 -4.48 -0.97 5.90
N THR A 160 -5.13 0.08 5.39
CA THR A 160 -4.65 0.83 4.23
C THR A 160 -4.68 2.31 4.52
N GLN A 161 -3.58 2.99 4.25
CA GLN A 161 -3.42 4.43 4.32
C GLN A 161 -3.15 4.98 2.92
N GLU A 162 -3.80 6.09 2.58
CA GLU A 162 -3.65 6.78 1.31
C GLU A 162 -2.93 8.12 1.53
N GLY A 163 -2.13 8.49 0.55
CA GLY A 163 -1.34 9.71 0.55
C GLY A 163 -1.02 10.16 -0.87
N TYR A 164 -0.12 11.12 -0.98
CA TYR A 164 0.35 11.63 -2.26
C TYR A 164 1.77 12.18 -2.13
N LEU A 165 2.43 12.33 -3.27
CA LEU A 165 3.75 12.95 -3.42
C LEU A 165 3.71 13.80 -4.69
N HIS A 166 3.76 15.12 -4.55
CA HIS A 166 3.62 16.07 -5.66
C HIS A 166 4.80 17.04 -5.72
N PHE A 167 5.42 17.15 -6.90
CA PHE A 167 6.55 18.06 -7.10
C PHE A 167 6.15 19.29 -7.91
N ASN A 168 6.38 20.47 -7.35
CA ASN A 168 6.11 21.76 -7.97
C ASN A 168 7.42 22.56 -8.10
N GLY A 169 8.21 22.23 -9.12
CA GLY A 169 9.55 22.80 -9.27
C GLY A 169 10.50 22.24 -8.21
N ASN A 170 10.90 23.09 -7.26
CA ASN A 170 11.75 22.68 -6.13
C ASN A 170 10.95 22.42 -4.86
N ASP A 171 9.67 22.76 -4.84
CA ASP A 171 8.80 22.52 -3.69
C ASP A 171 8.18 21.12 -3.82
N VAL A 172 8.10 20.40 -2.71
CA VAL A 172 7.44 19.10 -2.63
C VAL A 172 6.32 19.16 -1.59
N ASP A 173 5.15 18.67 -1.97
CA ASP A 173 3.98 18.52 -1.10
C ASP A 173 3.65 17.03 -1.01
N TYR A 174 3.60 16.48 0.21
CA TYR A 174 3.47 15.05 0.41
C TYR A 174 2.82 14.69 1.75
N ILE A 175 2.16 13.54 1.76
CA ILE A 175 1.76 12.84 2.99
C ILE A 175 2.76 11.70 3.18
N GLU A 176 3.56 11.79 4.23
CA GLU A 176 4.45 10.69 4.59
C GLU A 176 3.64 9.47 5.02
N LEU A 177 4.01 8.31 4.49
CA LEU A 177 3.41 7.02 4.83
C LEU A 177 4.48 6.04 5.30
N PRO A 178 4.09 4.97 6.01
CA PRO A 178 4.99 3.90 6.41
C PRO A 178 5.76 3.29 5.25
N LEU A 179 7.00 2.83 5.52
CA LEU A 179 7.93 2.25 4.54
C LEU A 179 8.35 3.17 3.39
N MET A 180 7.90 4.42 3.30
CA MET A 180 8.22 5.31 2.18
C MET A 180 9.74 5.48 1.97
N LYS A 181 10.52 5.65 3.05
CA LYS A 181 11.99 5.71 2.98
C LYS A 181 12.60 4.42 2.42
N GLU A 182 12.24 3.28 3.00
CA GLU A 182 12.73 1.96 2.58
C GLU A 182 12.34 1.69 1.12
N ALA A 183 11.12 2.02 0.72
CA ALA A 183 10.66 1.89 -0.66
C ALA A 183 11.48 2.74 -1.64
N MET A 184 11.80 4.00 -1.32
CA MET A 184 12.66 4.84 -2.17
C MET A 184 14.06 4.24 -2.36
N GLU A 185 14.65 3.72 -1.28
CA GLU A 185 15.94 3.02 -1.36
C GLU A 185 15.85 1.76 -2.26
N HIS A 186 14.74 1.03 -2.18
CA HIS A 186 14.51 -0.15 -3.01
C HIS A 186 14.21 0.19 -4.47
N PHE A 187 13.52 1.30 -4.74
CA PHE A 187 13.31 1.79 -6.11
C PHE A 187 14.64 2.21 -6.75
N ASP A 188 15.54 2.88 -6.02
CA ASP A 188 16.89 3.22 -6.48
C ASP A 188 17.72 1.96 -6.77
N LYS A 189 17.67 0.96 -5.88
CA LYS A 189 18.31 -0.34 -6.12
C LYS A 189 17.76 -1.02 -7.37
N LEU A 190 16.43 -1.01 -7.57
CA LEU A 190 15.78 -1.67 -8.71
C LEU A 190 16.23 -1.05 -10.03
N THR A 191 16.19 0.29 -10.17
CA THR A 191 16.61 0.98 -11.39
C THR A 191 18.07 0.67 -11.71
N GLY A 192 18.97 0.78 -10.73
CA GLY A 192 20.38 0.42 -10.92
C GLY A 192 20.60 -1.03 -11.33
N LYS A 193 19.87 -1.99 -10.74
CA LYS A 193 19.91 -3.40 -11.14
C LYS A 193 19.40 -3.61 -12.57
N ILE A 194 18.38 -2.88 -13.00
CA ILE A 194 17.86 -2.96 -14.37
C ILE A 194 18.89 -2.45 -15.37
N GLU A 195 19.54 -1.31 -15.08
CA GLU A 195 20.60 -0.76 -15.92
C GLU A 195 21.77 -1.74 -16.05
N GLU A 196 22.23 -2.33 -14.94
CA GLU A 196 23.33 -3.30 -14.93
C GLU A 196 22.98 -4.59 -15.69
N GLU A 197 21.82 -5.18 -15.39
CA GLU A 197 21.43 -6.47 -15.93
C GLU A 197 20.99 -6.36 -17.40
N PHE A 198 20.14 -5.40 -17.75
CA PHE A 198 19.54 -5.31 -19.07
C PHE A 198 20.23 -4.31 -20.01
N GLY A 199 21.13 -3.49 -19.49
CA GLY A 199 21.85 -2.49 -20.28
C GLY A 199 20.95 -1.34 -20.74
N VAL A 200 20.04 -0.91 -19.87
CA VAL A 200 19.24 0.31 -20.03
C VAL A 200 20.07 1.49 -19.55
N ALA A 201 19.92 2.65 -20.19
CA ALA A 201 20.59 3.90 -19.78
C ALA A 201 19.52 4.94 -19.45
N TYR A 202 18.99 4.92 -18.23
CA TYR A 202 17.89 5.79 -17.83
C TYR A 202 18.29 7.27 -17.83
N ASP A 203 19.57 7.57 -17.59
CA ASP A 203 20.16 8.91 -17.67
C ASP A 203 20.03 9.58 -19.06
N GLN A 204 19.80 8.78 -20.11
CA GLN A 204 19.61 9.22 -21.50
C GLN A 204 18.15 9.26 -21.94
N THR A 205 17.23 9.05 -20.99
CA THR A 205 15.78 8.98 -21.23
C THR A 205 15.05 10.06 -20.42
N HIS A 206 13.74 10.16 -20.59
CA HIS A 206 12.86 11.01 -19.77
C HIS A 206 12.39 10.30 -18.49
N PHE A 207 13.09 9.24 -18.05
CA PHE A 207 12.81 8.60 -16.78
C PHE A 207 12.88 9.61 -15.64
N ILE A 208 11.83 9.66 -14.83
CA ILE A 208 11.80 10.45 -13.61
C ILE A 208 12.35 9.57 -12.50
N ASP A 209 13.55 9.89 -12.06
CA ASP A 209 14.18 9.24 -10.92
C ASP A 209 13.54 9.74 -9.62
N LEU A 210 12.50 9.05 -9.16
CA LEU A 210 11.78 9.38 -7.94
C LEU A 210 12.69 9.39 -6.69
N PRO A 211 13.54 8.37 -6.46
CA PRO A 211 14.53 8.42 -5.39
C PRO A 211 15.39 9.68 -5.41
N ALA A 212 15.93 10.06 -6.57
CA ALA A 212 16.71 11.29 -6.69
C ALA A 212 15.90 12.55 -6.42
N LEU A 213 14.62 12.60 -6.81
CA LEU A 213 13.73 13.73 -6.48
C LEU A 213 13.46 13.83 -4.97
N CYS A 214 13.56 12.73 -4.24
CA CYS A 214 13.32 12.65 -2.80
C CYS A 214 14.59 12.75 -1.95
N GLU A 215 15.78 12.93 -2.53
CA GLU A 215 17.07 12.83 -1.81
C GLU A 215 17.20 13.80 -0.62
N ASP A 216 16.59 14.98 -0.74
CA ASP A 216 16.58 16.03 0.27
C ASP A 216 15.41 15.94 1.26
N ILE A 217 14.50 14.98 1.07
CA ILE A 217 13.36 14.76 1.96
C ILE A 217 13.81 13.88 3.14
N ALA A 218 13.71 14.44 4.35
CA ALA A 218 13.99 13.71 5.57
C ALA A 218 12.78 12.87 6.00
N PHE A 219 12.54 11.75 5.31
CA PHE A 219 11.57 10.75 5.75
C PHE A 219 11.96 10.17 7.12
N SER A 220 10.96 9.91 7.95
CA SER A 220 11.12 9.20 9.21
C SER A 220 11.61 7.77 8.98
N GLU A 221 12.36 7.26 9.95
CA GLU A 221 12.79 5.85 9.98
C GLU A 221 11.74 4.96 10.66
N GLU A 222 10.66 5.55 11.18
CA GLU A 222 9.67 4.86 11.98
C GLU A 222 8.69 4.11 11.06
N ILE A 223 8.84 2.78 11.03
CA ILE A 223 7.72 1.89 10.69
C ILE A 223 6.75 2.02 11.88
N PRO A 224 5.44 2.32 11.67
CA PRO A 224 4.49 2.33 12.76
C PRO A 224 4.63 1.06 13.57
N GLU A 225 4.77 1.21 14.89
CA GLU A 225 4.75 0.07 15.80
C GLU A 225 3.46 -0.72 15.56
N GLU A 226 3.54 -2.05 15.65
CA GLU A 226 2.36 -2.92 15.67
C GLU A 226 1.30 -2.29 16.56
N ILE A 227 0.09 -2.14 16.05
CA ILE A 227 -1.03 -1.63 16.83
C ILE A 227 -1.16 -2.53 18.07
N GLN A 228 -0.76 -2.01 19.23
CA GLN A 228 -0.77 -2.74 20.49
C GLN A 228 -2.20 -2.71 21.03
N THR A 229 -2.92 -3.82 20.87
CA THR A 229 -4.23 -3.95 21.49
C THR A 229 -4.12 -4.52 22.90
N LEU A 230 -4.99 -4.04 23.80
CA LEU A 230 -5.26 -4.67 25.07
C LEU A 230 -6.48 -5.59 24.94
N ASP A 231 -6.23 -6.90 24.95
CA ASP A 231 -7.22 -7.91 24.62
C ASP A 231 -7.84 -8.55 25.87
N TYR A 232 -9.18 -8.60 25.92
CA TYR A 232 -9.96 -9.21 26.99
C TYR A 232 -10.85 -10.31 26.45
N PHE A 233 -10.87 -11.47 27.12
CA PHE A 233 -11.66 -12.63 26.72
C PHE A 233 -12.55 -13.14 27.85
N SER A 234 -13.69 -13.74 27.51
CA SER A 234 -14.49 -14.52 28.46
C SER A 234 -13.93 -15.95 28.58
N ASP A 235 -14.31 -16.65 29.64
CA ASP A 235 -14.24 -18.11 29.61
C ASP A 235 -15.17 -18.67 28.50
N VAL A 236 -14.85 -19.87 27.98
CA VAL A 236 -15.73 -20.57 27.04
C VAL A 236 -17.03 -20.93 27.74
N HIS A 237 -18.15 -20.49 27.15
CA HIS A 237 -19.48 -20.91 27.57
C HIS A 237 -20.18 -21.69 26.46
N TYR A 238 -20.97 -22.70 26.82
CA TYR A 238 -21.67 -23.53 25.85
C TYR A 238 -23.13 -23.06 25.70
N ASN A 239 -23.52 -22.70 24.48
CA ASN A 239 -24.90 -22.32 24.20
C ASN A 239 -25.85 -23.54 24.20
N ALA A 240 -27.15 -23.29 24.07
CA ALA A 240 -28.18 -24.34 24.08
C ALA A 240 -28.03 -25.40 22.96
N ARG A 241 -27.24 -25.13 21.92
CA ARG A 241 -26.92 -26.06 20.83
C ARG A 241 -25.61 -26.81 21.05
N GLY A 242 -24.93 -26.57 22.16
CA GLY A 242 -23.66 -27.20 22.53
C GLY A 242 -22.43 -26.59 21.85
N TYR A 243 -22.55 -25.41 21.24
CA TYR A 243 -21.39 -24.70 20.71
C TYR A 243 -20.71 -23.88 21.80
N GLY A 244 -19.40 -24.07 21.95
CA GLY A 244 -18.55 -23.27 22.82
C GLY A 244 -18.32 -21.89 22.21
N ILE A 245 -18.62 -20.85 22.97
CA ILE A 245 -18.53 -19.45 22.55
C ILE A 245 -17.59 -18.71 23.50
N VAL A 246 -16.72 -17.87 22.94
CA VAL A 246 -15.88 -16.91 23.66
C VAL A 246 -16.32 -15.51 23.24
N THR A 247 -16.62 -14.66 24.21
CA THR A 247 -16.80 -13.21 23.98
C THR A 247 -15.44 -12.53 24.09
N PHE A 248 -15.15 -11.56 23.22
CA PHE A 248 -13.90 -10.82 23.24
C PHE A 248 -14.12 -9.33 23.07
N LEU A 249 -13.21 -8.55 23.66
CA LEU A 249 -13.07 -7.11 23.47
C LEU A 249 -11.59 -6.79 23.30
N LYS A 250 -11.20 -6.29 22.13
CA LYS A 250 -9.83 -5.85 21.83
C LYS A 250 -9.80 -4.33 21.76
N VAL A 251 -9.02 -3.68 22.62
CA VAL A 251 -9.03 -2.21 22.77
C VAL A 251 -7.73 -1.64 22.23
N GLU A 252 -7.82 -0.60 21.41
CA GLU A 252 -6.63 0.09 20.91
C GLU A 252 -5.90 0.86 22.02
N ASP A 253 -4.59 1.07 21.87
CA ASP A 253 -3.73 1.69 22.89
C ASP A 253 -4.16 3.11 23.30
N ASP A 254 -4.79 3.83 22.38
CA ASP A 254 -5.30 5.19 22.58
C ASP A 254 -6.70 5.24 23.23
N PHE A 255 -7.32 4.07 23.46
CA PHE A 255 -8.66 3.91 24.02
C PHE A 255 -9.75 4.71 23.24
N GLN A 256 -9.58 4.94 21.94
CA GLN A 256 -10.60 5.58 21.10
C GLN A 256 -11.54 4.57 20.47
N THR A 257 -11.03 3.40 20.12
CA THR A 257 -11.79 2.35 19.45
C THR A 257 -11.55 0.98 20.10
N ALA A 258 -12.51 0.09 19.88
CA ALA A 258 -12.40 -1.30 20.29
C ALA A 258 -13.14 -2.20 19.32
N THR A 259 -12.70 -3.45 19.23
CA THR A 259 -13.37 -4.51 18.48
C THR A 259 -14.06 -5.46 19.45
N TYR A 260 -15.39 -5.56 19.37
CA TYR A 260 -16.21 -6.38 20.28
C TYR A 260 -16.96 -7.47 19.50
N GLY A 261 -16.91 -8.70 20.00
CA GLY A 261 -17.47 -9.83 19.27
C GLY A 261 -17.57 -11.13 20.04
N THR A 262 -18.03 -12.15 19.33
CA THR A 262 -18.04 -13.54 19.79
C THR A 262 -17.38 -14.46 18.78
N TYR A 263 -16.69 -15.48 19.29
CA TYR A 263 -16.05 -16.54 18.51
C TYR A 263 -16.63 -17.90 18.90
N ASP A 264 -17.09 -18.67 17.91
CA ASP A 264 -17.52 -20.05 18.10
C ASP A 264 -16.30 -20.98 17.99
N VAL A 265 -15.76 -21.40 19.14
CA VAL A 265 -14.58 -22.27 19.18
C VAL A 265 -14.88 -23.68 18.66
N THR A 266 -16.15 -24.09 18.61
CA THR A 266 -16.54 -25.41 18.10
C THR A 266 -16.62 -25.43 16.58
N ARG A 267 -16.99 -24.30 15.97
CA ARG A 267 -17.09 -24.15 14.51
C ARG A 267 -15.91 -23.42 13.89
N GLN A 268 -15.00 -22.89 14.72
CA GLN A 268 -13.83 -22.11 14.31
C GLN A 268 -14.25 -20.94 13.40
N GLY A 269 -15.05 -20.04 13.95
CA GLY A 269 -15.46 -18.85 13.23
C GLY A 269 -16.16 -17.81 14.09
N TYR A 270 -16.14 -16.57 13.61
CA TYR A 270 -16.82 -15.45 14.27
C TYR A 270 -18.34 -15.61 14.23
N GLY A 271 -18.99 -15.40 15.37
CA GLY A 271 -20.44 -15.27 15.46
C GLY A 271 -20.89 -13.88 15.02
N PHE A 272 -20.36 -12.87 15.71
CA PHE A 272 -20.42 -11.47 15.27
C PHE A 272 -19.13 -10.76 15.69
N ASN A 273 -18.80 -9.69 14.97
CA ASN A 273 -17.65 -8.85 15.26
C ASN A 273 -17.94 -7.43 14.76
N TYR A 274 -17.79 -6.43 15.63
CA TYR A 274 -18.03 -5.03 15.32
C TYR A 274 -16.91 -4.14 15.88
N THR A 275 -16.50 -3.16 15.08
CA THR A 275 -15.71 -2.02 15.56
C THR A 275 -16.64 -1.02 16.24
N MET A 276 -16.22 -0.57 17.42
CA MET A 276 -16.92 0.34 18.33
C MET A 276 -16.05 1.56 18.60
N ASN A 277 -16.67 2.73 18.71
CA ASN A 277 -16.05 3.90 19.30
C ASN A 277 -16.25 3.86 20.82
N LEU A 278 -15.19 4.17 21.58
CA LEU A 278 -15.23 4.30 23.02
C LEU A 278 -15.53 5.75 23.40
N ILE A 279 -16.74 6.01 23.87
CA ILE A 279 -17.16 7.36 24.28
C ILE A 279 -17.01 7.48 25.80
N PRO A 280 -16.10 8.33 26.32
CA PRO A 280 -15.87 8.44 27.76
C PRO A 280 -17.13 8.84 28.55
N ARG A 281 -17.35 8.19 29.69
CA ARG A 281 -18.39 8.52 30.67
C ARG A 281 -17.82 9.36 31.81
N ALA A 282 -18.68 9.75 32.76
CA ALA A 282 -18.27 10.50 33.94
C ALA A 282 -17.45 9.66 34.93
N MET A 283 -17.72 8.36 34.98
CA MET A 283 -16.89 7.38 35.68
C MET A 283 -15.52 7.20 35.03
N GLU A 284 -14.47 7.21 35.86
CA GLU A 284 -13.11 6.89 35.43
C GLU A 284 -13.06 5.48 34.83
N ASN A 285 -12.39 5.34 33.69
CA ASN A 285 -12.29 4.08 32.92
C ASN A 285 -13.63 3.49 32.45
N GLY A 286 -14.70 4.29 32.42
CA GLY A 286 -16.01 3.93 31.88
C GLY A 286 -16.24 4.54 30.50
N PHE A 287 -16.72 3.74 29.55
CA PHE A 287 -16.97 4.16 28.17
C PHE A 287 -18.30 3.59 27.65
N ASP A 288 -19.08 4.38 26.93
CA ASP A 288 -20.16 3.87 26.10
C ASP A 288 -19.57 3.25 24.83
N LEU A 289 -20.10 2.11 24.40
CA LEU A 289 -19.74 1.43 23.16
C LEU A 289 -20.68 1.89 22.05
N ASP A 290 -20.20 2.78 21.17
CA ASP A 290 -21.00 3.33 20.09
C ASP A 290 -20.63 2.71 18.73
N THR A 291 -21.64 2.32 17.96
CA THR A 291 -21.46 1.76 16.61
C THR A 291 -22.57 2.19 15.69
N VAL A 292 -22.26 2.21 14.39
CA VAL A 292 -23.23 2.49 13.31
C VAL A 292 -24.23 1.34 13.11
N SER A 293 -23.99 0.18 13.73
CA SER A 293 -24.89 -0.97 13.69
C SER A 293 -26.06 -0.78 14.65
N ASP A 294 -27.28 -1.13 14.23
CA ASP A 294 -28.49 -1.10 15.07
C ASP A 294 -28.51 -2.29 16.03
N ILE A 295 -27.58 -2.28 16.99
CA ILE A 295 -27.44 -3.28 18.05
C ILE A 295 -27.81 -2.68 19.41
N GLU A 296 -28.06 -3.55 20.40
CA GLU A 296 -28.26 -3.10 21.78
C GLU A 296 -27.04 -2.31 22.25
N LYS A 297 -27.30 -1.11 22.80
CA LYS A 297 -26.24 -0.22 23.26
C LYS A 297 -25.69 -0.74 24.58
N GLU A 298 -24.39 -0.92 24.62
CA GLU A 298 -23.65 -1.38 25.78
C GLU A 298 -22.63 -0.33 26.22
N MET A 299 -22.09 -0.51 27.42
CA MET A 299 -21.01 0.26 27.98
C MET A 299 -19.99 -0.68 28.61
N VAL A 300 -18.74 -0.23 28.73
CA VAL A 300 -17.66 -0.98 29.37
C VAL A 300 -17.05 -0.18 30.50
N TYR A 301 -16.72 -0.87 31.59
CA TYR A 301 -15.88 -0.36 32.67
C TYR A 301 -14.62 -1.23 32.78
N PHE A 302 -13.45 -0.59 32.74
CA PHE A 302 -12.16 -1.27 32.90
C PHE A 302 -11.63 -1.16 34.33
N ASP A 303 -11.30 -2.30 34.93
CA ASP A 303 -10.60 -2.41 36.20
C ASP A 303 -9.32 -3.25 36.02
N GLY A 304 -8.24 -2.58 35.64
CA GLY A 304 -6.97 -3.22 35.33
C GLY A 304 -7.11 -4.27 34.21
N GLY A 305 -6.83 -5.54 34.52
CA GLY A 305 -6.92 -6.64 33.57
C GLY A 305 -8.33 -7.18 33.32
N THR A 306 -9.39 -6.51 33.80
CA THR A 306 -10.78 -6.95 33.66
C THR A 306 -11.63 -5.88 32.99
N ALA A 307 -12.48 -6.29 32.06
CA ALA A 307 -13.48 -5.44 31.40
C ALA A 307 -14.89 -5.94 31.75
N TYR A 308 -15.71 -5.06 32.32
CA TYR A 308 -17.09 -5.36 32.67
C TYR A 308 -18.04 -4.67 31.70
N ILE A 309 -18.86 -5.44 30.99
CA ILE A 309 -19.80 -4.95 30.00
C ILE A 309 -21.20 -4.91 30.60
N TYR A 310 -21.87 -3.77 30.50
CA TYR A 310 -23.23 -3.53 30.98
C TYR A 310 -24.11 -2.93 29.88
N PRO A 311 -25.45 -2.98 30.02
CA PRO A 311 -26.33 -2.18 29.18
C PRO A 311 -26.03 -0.68 29.37
N ALA A 312 -26.08 0.10 28.29
CA ALA A 312 -25.67 1.51 28.32
C ALA A 312 -26.53 2.39 29.26
N ASP A 313 -27.75 1.96 29.59
CA ASP A 313 -28.67 2.67 30.48
C ASP A 313 -28.38 2.49 31.98
N TRP A 314 -27.44 1.60 32.34
CA TRP A 314 -26.97 1.46 33.71
C TRP A 314 -26.21 2.69 34.18
N LYS A 315 -26.42 3.08 35.44
CA LYS A 315 -25.73 4.23 36.02
C LYS A 315 -24.36 3.84 36.55
N ASP A 316 -23.44 4.78 36.45
CA ASP A 316 -22.05 4.66 36.89
C ASP A 316 -21.96 4.18 38.36
N GLU A 317 -22.78 4.70 39.27
CA GLU A 317 -22.74 4.28 40.68
C GLU A 317 -23.29 2.87 40.91
N GLU A 318 -24.23 2.43 40.08
CA GLU A 318 -24.83 1.09 40.15
C GLU A 318 -23.84 0.04 39.65
N ILE A 319 -23.12 0.36 38.58
CA ILE A 319 -22.02 -0.47 38.05
C ILE A 319 -20.93 -0.64 39.10
N LEU A 320 -20.42 0.44 39.69
CA LEU A 320 -19.37 0.36 40.71
C LEU A 320 -19.81 -0.42 41.96
N ALA A 321 -21.08 -0.36 42.32
CA ALA A 321 -21.63 -1.15 43.42
C ALA A 321 -21.67 -2.64 43.05
N ASP A 322 -22.13 -2.98 41.84
CA ASP A 322 -22.23 -4.35 41.35
C ASP A 322 -20.85 -5.02 41.21
N VAL A 323 -19.88 -4.31 40.64
CA VAL A 323 -18.49 -4.78 40.50
C VAL A 323 -17.88 -5.16 41.86
N ARG A 324 -18.13 -4.36 42.91
CA ARG A 324 -17.65 -4.67 44.27
C ARG A 324 -18.29 -5.91 44.88
N THR A 325 -19.44 -6.33 44.36
CA THR A 325 -20.16 -7.54 44.79
C THR A 325 -19.98 -8.72 43.83
N GLY A 326 -19.05 -8.62 42.87
CA GLY A 326 -18.71 -9.71 41.95
C GLY A 326 -19.33 -9.59 40.56
N ALA A 327 -19.89 -8.43 40.21
CA ALA A 327 -20.42 -8.11 38.88
C ALA A 327 -21.52 -9.08 38.39
N GLU A 328 -22.46 -9.45 39.27
CA GLU A 328 -23.51 -10.43 38.95
C GLU A 328 -24.47 -9.94 37.87
N ASN A 329 -24.55 -8.63 37.63
CA ASN A 329 -25.46 -8.03 36.66
C ASN A 329 -24.76 -7.60 35.36
N ALA A 330 -23.45 -7.86 35.22
CA ALA A 330 -22.75 -7.62 33.97
C ALA A 330 -23.28 -8.54 32.87
N VAL A 331 -23.42 -8.00 31.65
CA VAL A 331 -23.72 -8.78 30.43
C VAL A 331 -22.55 -9.73 30.13
N SER A 332 -21.33 -9.24 30.34
CA SER A 332 -20.11 -10.03 30.18
C SER A 332 -19.01 -9.51 31.09
N VAL A 333 -18.20 -10.44 31.59
CA VAL A 333 -16.98 -10.14 32.36
C VAL A 333 -15.83 -10.76 31.60
N LEU A 334 -14.92 -9.92 31.10
CA LEU A 334 -13.81 -10.31 30.25
C LEU A 334 -12.49 -10.04 30.97
N SER A 335 -11.46 -10.82 30.69
CA SER A 335 -10.15 -10.72 31.36
C SER A 335 -9.01 -10.89 30.37
N THR A 336 -7.93 -10.14 30.59
CA THR A 336 -6.67 -10.29 29.84
C THR A 336 -5.91 -11.57 30.21
N GLN A 337 -6.30 -12.21 31.32
CA GLN A 337 -5.72 -13.49 31.77
C GLN A 337 -6.47 -14.70 31.23
N ASN A 338 -7.64 -14.50 30.63
CA ASN A 338 -8.39 -15.58 30.03
C ASN A 338 -7.76 -15.96 28.70
N LYS A 339 -7.89 -17.25 28.38
CA LYS A 339 -7.44 -17.80 27.12
C LYS A 339 -8.11 -17.09 25.97
N ASN A 340 -7.35 -16.79 24.92
CA ASN A 340 -7.94 -16.32 23.69
C ASN A 340 -8.72 -17.49 23.02
N TYR A 341 -9.49 -17.19 21.98
CA TYR A 341 -10.25 -18.24 21.29
C TYR A 341 -9.36 -19.22 20.50
N GLU A 342 -8.12 -18.85 20.16
CA GLU A 342 -7.15 -19.70 19.44
C GLU A 342 -6.56 -20.81 20.33
N ASP A 343 -6.44 -20.57 21.64
CA ASP A 343 -6.02 -21.58 22.62
C ASP A 343 -6.94 -22.82 22.61
N TYR A 344 -8.18 -22.68 22.12
CA TYR A 344 -9.15 -23.77 22.00
C TYR A 344 -9.08 -24.48 20.65
N GLU A 345 -8.47 -23.88 19.62
CA GLU A 345 -8.31 -24.52 18.30
C GLU A 345 -7.25 -25.62 18.33
N THR A 346 -6.22 -25.46 19.16
CA THR A 346 -5.15 -26.46 19.34
C THR A 346 -5.60 -27.70 20.12
N MET A 347 -6.72 -27.64 20.87
CA MET A 347 -7.23 -28.77 21.67
C MET A 347 -8.16 -29.73 20.90
N VAL A 348 -8.70 -29.33 19.75
CA VAL A 348 -9.61 -30.18 18.95
C VAL A 348 -8.84 -31.09 17.97
N ASN A 349 -7.58 -30.76 17.67
CA ASN A 349 -6.70 -31.50 16.76
C ASN A 349 -5.64 -32.38 17.47
N GLY A 350 -5.75 -32.56 18.79
CA GLY A 350 -4.83 -33.38 19.62
C GLY A 350 -5.31 -34.80 19.87
#